data_AF-A0A6L9AAM8-F1
#
_entry.id   AF-A0A6L9AAM8-F1
#
_cell.length_a   1.000
_cell.length_b   1.000
_cell.length_c   1.000
_cell.angle_alpha   90.00
_cell.angle_beta   90.00
_cell.angle_gamma   90.00
#
_symmetry.space_group_name_H-M   'P 1'
#
loop_
_entity.id
_entity.type
_entity.pdbx_description
1 polymer ?
#
loop_
_entity_poly.entity_id
_entity_poly.type
_entity_poly.pdbx_seq_one_letter_code
_entity_poly.pdbx_strand_id
1 'polypeptide(L)' 'MTSLAFVMGVIPLAVSTGASSGSKHAIGTGVVGGMITATILAIFYIPLFYMLIAGFFSRRNKKSSDKTEAEQS' A
#
# COMPACT_ATOMS: atom_id res chain seq x y z
N MET A 1 -5.98 10.48 7.26
CA MET A 1 -5.43 11.69 7.94
C MET A 1 -4.18 12.22 7.23
N THR A 2 -3.27 11.37 6.74
CA THR A 2 -2.05 11.79 6.00
C THR A 2 -2.28 12.17 4.54
N SER A 3 -3.18 11.50 3.83
CA SER A 3 -3.38 11.70 2.38
C SER A 3 -3.81 13.11 2.01
N LEU A 4 -4.74 13.72 2.76
CA LEU A 4 -5.23 15.07 2.48
C LEU A 4 -4.15 16.13 2.67
N ALA A 5 -3.35 16.01 3.74
CA ALA A 5 -2.23 16.91 4.02
C ALA A 5 -1.13 16.81 2.95
N PHE A 6 -0.85 15.59 2.49
CA PHE A 6 0.12 15.35 1.43
C PHE A 6 -0.36 15.91 0.09
N VAL A 7 -1.62 15.70 -0.29
CA VAL A 7 -2.22 16.27 -1.51
C VAL A 7 -2.17 17.80 -1.48
N MET A 8 -2.51 18.44 -0.35
CA MET A 8 -2.39 19.89 -0.17
C MET A 8 -0.94 20.39 -0.31
N GLY A 9 0.05 19.59 0.09
CA GLY A 9 1.47 19.91 -0.07
C GLY A 9 2.00 19.81 -1.50
N VAL A 10 1.40 18.96 -2.35
CA VAL A 10 1.82 18.79 -3.76
C VAL A 10 1.03 19.65 -4.76
N ILE A 11 -0.11 20.22 -4.37
CA ILE A 11 -0.86 21.18 -5.21
C ILE A 11 0.04 22.33 -5.70
N PRO A 12 0.82 23.03 -4.85
CA PRO A 12 1.69 24.12 -5.30
C PRO A 12 2.73 23.69 -6.34
N LEU A 13 3.23 22.45 -6.26
CA LEU A 13 4.16 21.88 -7.24
C LEU A 13 3.46 21.65 -8.58
N ALA A 14 2.22 21.16 -8.55
CA ALA A 14 1.39 20.90 -9.72
C ALA A 14 0.91 22.18 -10.43
N VAL A 15 0.84 23.34 -9.75
CA VAL A 15 0.44 24.62 -10.38
C VAL A 15 1.61 25.60 -10.55
N SER A 16 2.82 25.23 -10.13
CA SER A 16 3.97 26.15 -10.19
C SER A 16 4.41 26.45 -11.62
N THR A 17 4.60 27.74 -11.91
CA THR A 17 5.16 28.26 -13.16
C THR A 17 6.54 28.88 -12.89
N GLY A 18 7.45 28.82 -13.86
CA GLY A 18 8.83 29.30 -13.73
C GLY A 18 9.89 28.23 -14.04
N ALA A 19 11.15 28.46 -13.64
CA ALA A 19 12.24 27.53 -13.90
C ALA A 19 11.99 26.14 -13.27
N SER A 20 12.24 25.08 -14.04
CA SER A 20 11.95 23.67 -13.65
C SER A 20 10.46 23.35 -13.48
N SER A 21 9.54 24.18 -13.99
CA SER A 21 8.08 23.93 -13.95
C SER A 21 7.68 22.61 -14.61
N GLY A 22 8.36 22.19 -15.67
CA GLY A 22 8.14 20.88 -16.31
C GLY A 22 8.39 19.71 -15.34
N SER A 23 9.50 19.73 -14.60
CA SER A 23 9.82 18.70 -13.60
C SER A 23 8.85 18.74 -12.40
N LYS A 24 8.42 19.94 -11.98
CA LYS A 24 7.46 20.11 -10.88
C LYS A 24 6.07 19.61 -11.25
N HIS A 25 5.60 19.88 -12.48
CA HIS A 25 4.36 19.30 -13.00
C HIS A 25 4.46 17.78 -13.14
N ALA A 26 5.55 17.26 -13.69
CA ALA A 26 5.73 15.81 -13.85
C ALA A 26 5.63 15.06 -12.51
N ILE A 27 6.31 15.56 -11.48
CA ILE A 27 6.24 14.98 -10.13
C ILE A 27 4.86 15.23 -9.51
N GLY A 28 4.34 16.46 -9.58
CA GLY A 28 3.05 16.84 -8.98
C GLY A 28 1.89 16.01 -9.51
N THR A 29 1.74 15.90 -10.83
CA THR A 29 0.67 15.12 -11.47
C THR A 29 0.82 13.63 -11.20
N GLY A 30 2.05 13.09 -11.26
CA GLY A 30 2.31 11.68 -10.98
C GLY A 30 1.97 11.29 -9.55
N VAL A 31 2.35 12.13 -8.59
CA VAL A 31 2.11 11.89 -7.17
C VAL A 31 0.63 12.04 -6.80
N VAL A 32 -0.08 13.02 -7.36
CA VAL A 32 -1.53 13.19 -7.14
C VAL A 32 -2.31 11.98 -7.67
N GLY A 33 -2.06 11.57 -8.92
CA GLY A 33 -2.71 10.39 -9.50
C GLY A 33 -2.35 9.10 -8.76
N GLY A 34 -1.08 8.97 -8.36
CA GLY A 34 -0.58 7.85 -7.57
C GLY A 34 -1.27 7.76 -6.21
N MET A 35 -1.45 8.86 -5.49
CA MET A 35 -2.13 8.85 -4.19
C MET A 35 -3.61 8.48 -4.29
N ILE A 36 -4.32 8.99 -5.29
CA ILE A 36 -5.74 8.65 -5.48
C ILE A 36 -5.88 7.16 -5.75
N THR A 37 -5.11 6.64 -6.71
CA THR A 37 -5.14 5.23 -7.10
C THR A 37 -4.69 4.33 -5.95
N ALA A 38 -3.61 4.69 -5.27
CA ALA A 38 -3.11 3.95 -4.12
C ALA A 38 -4.13 3.92 -2.99
N THR A 39 -4.83 5.01 -2.70
CA THR A 39 -5.83 5.03 -1.62
C THR A 39 -7.00 4.08 -1.93
N ILE A 40 -7.52 4.13 -3.16
CA ILE A 40 -8.63 3.26 -3.58
C ILE A 40 -8.17 1.79 -3.53
N LEU A 41 -7.06 1.46 -4.19
CA LEU A 41 -6.59 0.07 -4.26
C LEU A 41 -6.17 -0.46 -2.89
N ALA A 42 -5.45 0.33 -2.09
CA ALA A 42 -4.95 -0.09 -0.78
C ALA A 42 -6.07 -0.51 0.17
N ILE A 43 -7.18 0.23 0.20
CA ILE A 43 -8.32 -0.09 1.08
C ILE A 43 -8.86 -1.50 0.80
N PHE A 44 -8.88 -1.94 -0.45
CA PHE A 44 -9.35 -3.29 -0.82
C PHE A 44 -8.25 -4.35 -0.76
N TYR A 45 -7.07 -4.03 -1.29
CA TYR A 45 -6.00 -5.01 -1.48
C TYR A 45 -5.22 -5.30 -0.21
N ILE A 46 -4.98 -4.33 0.67
CA ILE A 46 -4.26 -4.57 1.93
C ILE A 46 -4.95 -5.64 2.80
N PRO A 47 -6.27 -5.54 3.11
CA PRO A 47 -6.93 -6.58 3.92
C PRO A 47 -6.99 -7.92 3.18
N LEU A 48 -7.16 -7.91 1.86
CA LEU A 48 -7.15 -9.13 1.05
C LEU A 48 -5.79 -9.84 1.11
N PHE A 49 -4.70 -9.10 0.89
CA PHE A 49 -3.34 -9.64 0.99
C PHE A 49 -3.01 -10.09 2.42
N TYR A 50 -3.45 -9.34 3.44
CA TYR A 50 -3.29 -9.76 4.83
C TYR A 50 -3.93 -11.12 5.08
N MET A 51 -5.17 -11.32 4.65
CA MET A 51 -5.87 -12.59 4.86
C MET A 51 -5.24 -13.75 4.08
N LEU A 52 -4.78 -13.49 2.85
CA LEU A 52 -4.07 -14.50 2.04
C LEU A 52 -2.76 -14.94 2.71
N ILE A 53 -1.94 -14.00 3.14
CA ILE A 53 -0.62 -14.29 3.75
C ILE A 53 -0.81 -14.90 5.14
N ALA A 54 -1.65 -14.29 5.99
CA ALA A 54 -1.91 -14.79 7.34
C ALA A 54 -2.55 -16.19 7.30
N GLY A 55 -3.48 -16.43 6.39
CA GLY A 55 -4.08 -17.75 6.18
C GLY A 55 -3.07 -18.80 5.71
N PHE A 56 -2.18 -18.43 4.79
CA PHE A 56 -1.12 -19.32 4.28
C PHE A 56 -0.08 -19.66 5.36
N PHE A 57 0.31 -18.69 6.19
CA PHE A 57 1.22 -18.93 7.32
C PHE A 57 0.55 -19.71 8.46
N SER A 58 -0.71 -19.43 8.79
CA SER A 58 -1.45 -20.15 9.83
C SER A 58 -1.62 -21.63 9.50
N ARG A 59 -1.95 -21.97 8.23
CA ARG A 59 -1.98 -23.37 7.77
C ARG A 59 -0.64 -24.07 7.88
N ARG A 60 0.47 -23.35 7.69
CA ARG A 60 1.82 -23.92 7.78
C ARG A 60 2.19 -24.26 9.22
N ASN A 61 1.83 -23.41 10.18
CA ASN A 61 2.06 -23.66 11.60
C ASN A 61 1.21 -24.82 12.13
N LYS A 62 -0.06 -24.95 11.68
CA LYS A 62 -0.90 -26.08 12.08
C LYS A 62 -0.34 -27.44 11.64
N LYS A 63 0.33 -27.49 10.49
CA LYS A 63 0.99 -28.70 9.97
C LYS A 63 2.24 -29.10 10.79
N SER A 64 2.78 -28.22 11.63
CA SER A 64 3.89 -28.52 12.53
C SER A 64 3.44 -29.15 13.84
N SER A 65 2.25 -28.81 14.34
CA SER A 65 1.72 -29.37 15.60
C SER A 65 1.08 -30.75 15.41
N ASP A 66 0.41 -30.98 14.27
CA ASP A 66 -0.20 -32.27 13.92
C ASP A 66 0.84 -33.40 13.74
N LYS A 67 2.10 -33.06 13.44
CA LYS A 67 3.20 -34.03 13.36
C LYS A 67 3.78 -34.42 14.71
N THR A 68 3.60 -33.61 15.76
CA THR A 68 4.09 -33.95 17.10
C THR A 68 3.14 -34.92 17.82
N GLU A 69 1.84 -34.87 17.54
CA GLU A 69 0.85 -35.81 18.12
C GLU A 69 0.87 -37.19 17.44
N ALA A 70 1.22 -37.27 16.15
CA ALA A 70 1.30 -38.55 15.43
C ALA A 70 2.57 -39.39 15.73
N GLU A 71 3.58 -38.82 16.39
CA GLU A 71 4.82 -39.53 16.78
C GLU A 71 4.82 -39.95 18.27
N GLN A 72 3.77 -39.57 19.03
CA GLN A 72 3.61 -39.91 20.45
C GLN A 72 2.48 -40.93 20.74
N SER A 73 1.83 -41.49 19.71
CA SER A 73 0.82 -42.56 19.84
C SER A 73 1.34 -43.91 19.33
#